data_AF-A0A8X6TJR5-F1
#
_entry.id   AF-A0A8X6TJR5-F1
#
_cell.length_a   1.000
_cell.length_b   1.000
_cell.length_c   1.000
_cell.angle_alpha   90.00
_cell.angle_beta   90.00
_cell.angle_gamma   90.00
#
_symmetry.space_group_name_H-M   'P 1'
#
loop_
_entity.id
_entity.type
_entity.pdbx_description
1 polymer ?
#
loop_
_entity_poly.entity_id
_entity_poly.type
_entity_poly.pdbx_seq_one_letter_code
_entity_poly.pdbx_strand_id
1 'polypeptide(L)'
;MNLKGLGDESVNHDLFGGIARAVKHQRYHINLSNVDGSYNYQLEVLDEKKMCASIRSMIAEHCLNQLKYLDLWKLDTLGIDDSSEKCSKTENQQLALKHFRETVSRDNTGRY
;
A
#
# COMPACT_ATOMS: atom_id res chain seq x y z
N MET A 1 -7.41 -20.04 15.12
CA MET A 1 -6.22 -20.10 16.00
C MET A 1 -6.57 -19.32 17.26
N ASN A 2 -6.50 -19.93 18.45
CA ASN A 2 -6.85 -19.25 19.71
C ASN A 2 -5.57 -18.63 20.30
N LEU A 3 -5.32 -17.36 20.02
CA LEU A 3 -4.21 -16.61 20.61
C LEU A 3 -4.67 -15.96 21.93
N LYS A 4 -3.82 -15.99 22.95
CA LYS A 4 -4.09 -15.32 24.23
C LYS A 4 -3.70 -13.83 24.11
N GLY A 5 -4.69 -12.94 24.27
CA GLY A 5 -4.44 -11.50 24.32
C GLY A 5 -3.57 -11.11 25.51
N LEU A 6 -2.62 -10.20 25.27
CA LEU A 6 -1.65 -9.69 26.25
C LEU A 6 -1.99 -8.28 26.76
N GLY A 7 -2.98 -7.62 26.16
CA GLY A 7 -3.39 -6.25 26.48
C GLY A 7 -3.74 -5.45 25.23
N ASP A 8 -4.25 -4.24 25.40
CA ASP A 8 -4.64 -3.36 24.30
C ASP A 8 -3.51 -2.37 23.95
N GLU A 9 -3.35 -2.08 22.67
CA GLU A 9 -2.48 -1.05 22.13
C GLU A 9 -3.29 -0.07 21.27
N SER A 10 -2.99 1.23 21.36
CA SER A 10 -3.66 2.26 20.56
C SER A 10 -2.79 2.63 19.36
N VAL A 11 -3.31 2.40 18.15
CA VAL A 11 -2.64 2.72 16.88
C VAL A 11 -3.42 3.79 16.15
N ASN A 12 -2.72 4.82 15.68
CA ASN A 12 -3.31 5.84 14.82
C ASN A 12 -3.38 5.31 13.39
N HIS A 13 -4.59 5.18 12.87
CA HIS A 13 -4.87 4.88 11.48
C HIS A 13 -4.96 6.19 10.71
N ASP A 14 -4.01 6.44 9.80
CA ASP A 14 -4.07 7.56 8.89
C ASP A 14 -4.87 7.19 7.64
N LEU A 15 -5.93 7.94 7.37
CA LEU A 15 -6.66 7.85 6.10
C LEU A 15 -6.09 8.88 5.12
N PHE A 16 -6.03 8.52 3.83
CA PHE A 16 -5.68 9.48 2.78
C PHE A 16 -6.53 10.76 2.93
N GLY A 17 -5.87 11.92 3.06
CA GLY A 17 -6.52 13.20 3.35
C GLY A 17 -6.25 13.76 4.75
N GLY A 18 -5.42 13.10 5.57
CA GLY A 18 -4.90 13.67 6.82
C GLY A 18 -5.80 13.52 8.05
N ILE A 19 -6.79 12.63 7.98
CA ILE A 19 -7.64 12.28 9.13
C ILE A 19 -7.02 11.05 9.81
N ALA A 20 -6.45 11.27 10.99
CA ALA A 20 -5.97 10.21 11.87
C ALA A 20 -7.09 9.73 12.82
N ARG A 21 -7.25 8.42 13.00
CA ARG A 21 -8.15 7.82 13.99
C ARG A 21 -7.37 6.88 14.90
N ALA A 22 -7.33 7.16 16.20
CA ALA A 22 -6.79 6.23 17.18
C ALA A 22 -7.75 5.03 17.35
N VAL A 23 -7.26 3.83 17.07
CA VAL A 23 -8.00 2.56 17.21
C VAL A 23 -7.25 1.67 18.20
N LYS A 24 -7.99 1.04 19.10
CA LYS A 24 -7.44 0.04 20.03
C LYS A 24 -7.43 -1.34 19.39
N HIS A 25 -6.31 -2.03 19.50
CA HIS A 25 -6.10 -3.39 19.03
C HIS A 25 -5.58 -4.26 20.17
N GLN A 26 -6.00 -5.52 20.20
CA GLN A 26 -5.46 -6.51 21.11
C GLN A 26 -4.06 -6.91 20.66
N ARG A 27 -3.10 -6.88 21.58
CA ARG A 27 -1.72 -7.31 21.37
C ARG A 27 -1.51 -8.77 21.73
N TYR A 28 -0.66 -9.44 20.98
CA TYR A 28 -0.33 -10.85 21.12
C TYR A 28 1.17 -11.07 20.93
N HIS A 29 1.69 -12.15 21.52
CA HIS A 29 3.01 -12.68 21.18
C HIS A 29 2.83 -13.92 20.34
N ILE A 30 3.53 -13.97 19.21
CA ILE A 30 3.60 -15.14 18.34
C ILE A 30 5.04 -15.62 18.31
N ASN A 31 5.25 -16.88 18.63
CA ASN A 31 6.53 -17.54 18.44
C ASN A 31 6.55 -18.19 17.06
N LEU A 32 7.46 -17.70 16.22
CA LEU A 32 7.78 -18.30 14.94
C LEU A 32 8.98 -19.21 15.15
N SER A 33 8.87 -20.45 14.68
CA SER A 33 10.00 -21.36 14.63
C SER A 33 10.12 -21.93 13.23
N ASN A 34 11.34 -22.25 12.80
CA ASN A 34 11.49 -23.08 11.60
C ASN A 34 10.99 -24.52 11.88
N VAL A 35 10.92 -25.35 10.84
CA VAL A 35 10.35 -26.69 10.93
C VAL A 35 11.16 -27.61 11.87
N ASP A 36 12.48 -27.47 11.87
CA ASP A 36 13.37 -28.29 12.71
C ASP A 36 13.55 -27.72 14.14
N GLY A 37 12.99 -26.56 14.44
CA GLY A 37 13.06 -25.89 15.74
C GLY A 37 14.41 -25.24 16.07
N SER A 38 15.40 -25.26 15.17
CA SER A 38 16.72 -24.66 15.40
C SER A 38 16.70 -23.13 15.45
N TYR A 39 15.65 -22.52 14.91
CA TYR A 39 15.44 -21.08 14.95
C TYR A 39 14.08 -20.77 15.57
N ASN A 40 14.07 -19.88 16.54
CA ASN A 40 12.86 -19.34 17.15
C ASN A 40 12.94 -17.81 17.23
N TYR A 41 11.83 -17.14 16.96
CA TYR A 41 11.70 -15.68 17.02
C TYR A 41 10.33 -15.31 17.58
N GLN A 42 10.31 -14.46 18.61
CA GLN A 42 9.08 -13.96 19.21
C GLN A 42 8.72 -12.61 18.60
N LEU A 43 7.52 -12.53 18.02
CA LEU A 43 6.97 -11.32 17.42
C LEU A 43 5.80 -10.80 18.25
N GLU A 44 5.76 -9.50 18.51
CA GLU A 44 4.56 -8.83 18.99
C GLU A 44 3.68 -8.44 17.79
N VAL A 45 2.41 -8.86 17.81
CA VAL A 45 1.44 -8.53 16.76
C VAL A 45 0.17 -7.97 17.36
N LEU A 46 -0.55 -7.17 16.59
CA LEU A 46 -1.86 -6.65 16.93
C LEU A 46 -2.94 -7.37 16.12
N ASP A 47 -4.12 -7.60 16.69
CA ASP A 47 -5.28 -7.96 15.87
C ASP A 47 -5.70 -6.77 15.03
N GLU A 48 -6.32 -7.06 13.89
CA GLU A 48 -6.96 -6.02 13.11
C GLU A 48 -8.22 -6.61 12.50
N LYS A 49 -9.36 -5.96 12.77
CA LYS A 49 -10.59 -6.32 12.09
C LYS A 49 -10.42 -5.93 10.63
N LYS A 50 -10.37 -6.92 9.74
CA LYS A 50 -10.19 -6.72 8.30
C LYS A 50 -11.18 -5.67 7.74
N MET A 51 -10.74 -4.43 7.60
CA MET A 51 -11.30 -3.45 6.68
C MET A 51 -10.26 -3.26 5.59
N CYS A 52 -10.17 -4.26 4.71
CA CYS A 52 -9.45 -4.12 3.45
C CYS A 52 -10.21 -3.14 2.55
N ALA A 53 -10.06 -1.85 2.80
CA ALA A 53 -9.81 -0.96 1.68
C ALA A 53 -8.38 -1.30 1.25
N SER A 54 -8.20 -1.90 0.07
CA SER A 54 -6.88 -2.18 -0.48
C SER A 54 -6.06 -0.89 -0.51
N ILE A 55 -5.22 -0.71 0.51
CA ILE A 55 -4.18 0.30 0.52
C ILE A 55 -2.88 -0.48 0.65
N ARG A 56 -2.11 -0.40 -0.42
CA ARG A 56 -0.90 -1.17 -0.67
C ARG A 56 0.15 -0.85 0.41
N SER A 57 0.60 -1.90 1.10
CA SER A 57 1.94 -2.12 1.65
C SER A 57 2.50 -1.11 2.67
N MET A 58 2.29 -1.41 3.95
CA MET A 58 3.21 -1.02 5.02
C MET A 58 3.96 -2.28 5.49
N ILE A 59 4.94 -2.72 4.71
CA ILE A 59 5.85 -3.80 5.12
C ILE A 59 6.85 -3.15 6.08
N ALA A 60 6.81 -3.55 7.35
CA ALA A 60 7.71 -3.05 8.39
C ALA A 60 9.19 -3.14 7.96
N GLU A 61 9.99 -2.13 8.29
CA GLU A 61 11.43 -2.06 7.93
C GLU A 61 12.23 -3.31 8.34
N HIS A 62 11.80 -4.01 9.39
CA HIS A 62 12.42 -5.27 9.82
C HIS A 62 12.14 -6.44 8.85
N CYS A 63 10.93 -6.49 8.29
CA CYS A 63 10.57 -7.46 7.25
C CYS A 63 11.28 -7.15 5.92
N LEU A 64 11.42 -5.87 5.56
CA LEU A 64 12.08 -5.46 4.31
C LEU A 64 13.54 -5.93 4.20
N ASN A 65 14.28 -5.95 5.31
CA ASN A 65 15.67 -6.42 5.28
C ASN A 65 15.80 -7.93 5.04
N GLN A 66 14.85 -8.73 5.52
CA GLN A 66 14.77 -10.17 5.23
C GLN A 66 14.27 -10.43 3.80
N LEU A 67 13.37 -9.56 3.31
CA LEU A 67 12.76 -9.66 1.98
C LEU A 67 13.65 -9.12 0.85
N LYS A 68 14.79 -8.48 1.13
CA LYS A 68 15.77 -8.06 0.10
C LYS A 68 16.26 -9.21 -0.79
N TYR A 69 16.20 -10.45 -0.28
CA TYR A 69 16.55 -11.65 -1.03
C TYR A 69 15.41 -12.19 -1.90
N LEU A 70 14.18 -11.74 -1.65
CA LEU A 70 13.01 -12.12 -2.43
C LEU A 70 12.76 -10.98 -3.40
N ASP A 71 12.89 -11.25 -4.69
CA ASP A 71 12.60 -10.37 -5.84
C ASP A 71 11.11 -9.91 -5.91
N LEU A 72 10.43 -9.78 -4.77
CA LEU A 72 9.02 -9.44 -4.56
C LEU A 72 8.63 -8.05 -5.08
N TRP A 73 9.61 -7.21 -5.42
CA TRP A 73 9.39 -5.88 -5.99
C TRP A 73 9.42 -5.87 -7.53
N LYS A 74 9.79 -6.99 -8.16
CA LYS A 74 9.59 -7.15 -9.60
C LYS A 74 8.12 -7.47 -9.84
N LEU A 75 7.36 -6.46 -10.25
CA LEU A 75 5.96 -6.59 -10.67
C LEU A 75 5.78 -7.70 -11.73
N ASP A 76 6.77 -7.84 -12.62
CA ASP A 76 6.86 -8.91 -13.62
C ASP A 76 6.84 -10.32 -12.99
N THR A 77 7.53 -10.51 -11.87
CA THR A 77 7.59 -11.80 -11.15
C THR A 77 6.28 -12.13 -10.43
N LEU A 78 5.47 -11.11 -10.11
CA LEU A 78 4.15 -11.25 -9.50
C LEU A 78 3.02 -11.46 -10.53
N GLY A 79 3.36 -11.56 -11.82
CA GLY A 79 2.38 -11.72 -12.90
C GLY A 79 1.49 -10.48 -13.10
N ILE A 80 1.92 -9.32 -12.59
CA ILE A 80 1.26 -8.04 -12.85
C ILE A 80 1.94 -7.48 -14.10
N ASP A 81 1.54 -8.02 -15.26
CA ASP A 81 1.88 -7.43 -16.55
C ASP A 81 1.02 -6.18 -16.73
N ASP A 82 1.66 -5.01 -16.73
CA ASP A 82 0.98 -3.75 -17.01
C ASP A 82 0.79 -3.59 -18.53
N SER A 83 -0.01 -4.50 -19.11
CA SER A 83 -0.39 -4.46 -20.52
C SER A 83 -1.20 -3.19 -20.88
N SER A 84 -1.49 -2.34 -19.89
CA SER A 84 -2.31 -1.13 -20.00
C SER A 84 -1.54 0.15 -20.36
N GLU A 85 -0.20 0.17 -20.26
CA GLU A 85 0.52 1.46 -20.18
C GLU A 85 0.88 2.13 -21.51
N LYS A 86 0.67 1.53 -22.68
CA LYS A 86 1.09 2.17 -23.96
C LYS A 86 -0.02 2.78 -24.82
N CYS A 87 -1.28 2.35 -24.71
CA CYS A 87 -2.37 2.97 -25.50
C CYS A 87 -3.12 4.08 -24.73
N SER A 88 -3.46 3.85 -23.46
CA SER A 88 -4.37 4.75 -22.71
C SER A 88 -3.79 6.15 -22.46
N LYS A 89 -2.49 6.26 -22.18
CA LYS A 89 -1.88 7.55 -21.80
C LYS A 89 -1.81 8.52 -22.98
N THR A 90 -1.43 8.04 -24.16
CA THR A 90 -1.30 8.87 -25.37
C THR A 90 -2.65 9.35 -25.87
N GLU A 91 -3.67 8.49 -25.85
CA GLU A 91 -5.01 8.82 -26.32
C GLU A 91 -5.71 9.83 -25.41
N ASN A 92 -5.59 9.66 -24.09
CA ASN A 92 -6.11 10.63 -23.11
C ASN A 92 -5.39 11.99 -23.20
N GLN A 93 -4.08 11.99 -23.45
CA GLN A 93 -3.33 13.22 -23.68
C GLN A 93 -3.77 13.93 -24.96
N GLN A 94 -4.04 13.20 -26.04
CA GLN A 94 -4.53 13.77 -27.29
C GLN A 94 -5.93 14.37 -27.13
N LEU A 95 -6.84 13.67 -26.42
CA LEU A 95 -8.17 14.17 -26.10
C LEU A 95 -8.11 15.45 -25.24
N ALA A 96 -7.28 15.46 -24.20
CA ALA A 96 -7.09 16.64 -23.35
C ALA A 96 -6.51 17.82 -24.13
N LEU A 97 -5.51 17.59 -24.98
CA LEU A 97 -4.90 18.62 -25.82
C LEU A 97 -5.90 19.19 -26.84
N LYS A 98 -6.73 18.33 -27.43
CA LYS A 98 -7.79 18.74 -28.36
C LYS A 98 -8.82 19.62 -27.65
N HIS A 99 -9.33 19.16 -26.51
CA HIS A 99 -10.30 19.92 -25.71
C HIS A 99 -9.74 21.28 -25.29
N PHE A 100 -8.48 21.33 -24.83
CA PHE A 100 -7.82 22.58 -24.45
C PHE A 100 -7.73 23.56 -25.62
N ARG A 101 -7.36 23.09 -26.82
CA ARG A 101 -7.30 23.93 -28.03
C ARG A 101 -8.66 24.47 -28.46
N GLU A 102 -9.72 23.72 -28.24
CA GLU A 102 -11.09 24.12 -28.60
C GLU A 102 -11.70 25.09 -27.58
N THR A 103 -11.31 25.00 -26.31
CA THR A 103 -11.90 25.79 -25.22
C THR A 103 -11.06 26.99 -24.79
N VAL A 104 -9.77 27.00 -25.12
CA VAL A 104 -8.84 28.07 -24.74
C VAL A 104 -8.27 28.69 -25.99
N SER A 105 -8.80 29.85 -26.37
CA SER A 105 -8.32 30.65 -27.50
C SER A 105 -8.07 32.07 -27.03
N ARG A 106 -6.88 32.60 -27.35
CA ARG A 106 -6.53 33.97 -26.94
C ARG A 106 -7.45 34.97 -27.60
N ASP A 107 -8.02 35.86 -26.79
CA ASP A 107 -8.76 37.00 -27.28
C ASP A 107 -7.82 38.07 -27.89
N ASN A 108 -8.41 39.09 -28.50
CA ASN A 108 -7.70 40.16 -29.20
C ASN A 108 -6.82 41.02 -28.27
N THR A 109 -6.95 40.84 -26.95
CA THR A 109 -6.14 41.51 -25.91
C THR A 109 -4.98 40.64 -25.44
N GLY A 110 -4.86 39.43 -26.00
CA GLY A 110 -3.75 38.51 -25.75
C GLY A 110 -3.91 37.69 -24.47
N ARG A 111 -5.10 37.63 -23.87
CA ARG A 111 -5.42 36.77 -22.72
C ARG A 111 -6.09 35.47 -23.20
N TYR A 112 -5.82 34.37 -22.52
CA TYR A 112 -6.29 33.02 -22.87
C TYR A 112 -7.76 32.79 -22.54
#